data_AF-A0A957B9L1-F1
#
_entry.id   AF-A0A957B9L1-F1
#
_cell.length_a   1.000
_cell.length_b   1.000
_cell.length_c   1.000
_cell.angle_alpha   90.00
_cell.angle_beta   90.00
_cell.angle_gamma   90.00
#
_symmetry.space_group_name_H-M   'P 1'
#
loop_
_entity.id
_entity.type
_entity.pdbx_description
1 polymer ?
#
loop_
_entity_poly.entity_id
_entity_poly.type
_entity_poly.pdbx_seq_one_letter_code
_entity_poly.pdbx_strand_id
1 'polypeptide(L)'
;MATIAQRRKSLFESDSRPTRIRGDWKYKAFSYLVLTLIAFTMVVPFMWMISTSFKPVTEITKSNFFPIDATVDNYGEVLFNTELPRWYLNSIVVAVMTTVSVAFFDSLAGYVFAKYEFPGKRIIFILILSSLMIP
;
A
#
# COMPACT_ATOMS: atom_id res chain seq x y z
N MET A 1 20.96 10.01 -54.45
CA MET A 1 20.47 8.99 -53.49
C MET A 1 21.18 9.02 -52.12
N ALA A 2 22.45 9.43 -52.00
CA ALA A 2 23.17 9.48 -50.72
C ALA A 2 22.58 10.47 -49.67
N THR A 3 21.94 11.55 -50.10
CA THR A 3 21.42 12.62 -49.21
C THR A 3 20.20 12.18 -48.36
N ILE A 4 19.39 11.25 -48.86
CA ILE A 4 18.17 10.80 -48.15
C ILE A 4 18.54 9.81 -47.03
N ALA A 5 19.55 8.97 -47.25
CA ALA A 5 20.01 8.00 -46.26
C ALA A 5 20.67 8.67 -45.04
N GLN A 6 21.44 9.75 -45.26
CA GLN A 6 22.08 10.52 -44.19
C GLN A 6 21.06 11.25 -43.31
N ARG A 7 20.02 11.83 -43.93
CA ARG A 7 18.96 12.56 -43.22
C ARG A 7 18.10 11.65 -42.33
N ARG A 8 17.93 10.38 -42.71
CA ARG A 8 17.23 9.38 -41.90
C ARG A 8 18.05 9.01 -40.66
N LYS A 9 19.37 8.85 -40.77
CA LYS A 9 20.26 8.54 -39.63
C LYS A 9 20.28 9.66 -38.59
N SER A 10 20.34 10.92 -39.03
CA SER A 10 20.31 12.09 -38.13
C SER A 10 18.98 12.28 -37.40
N LEU A 11 17.86 11.81 -37.98
CA LEU A 11 16.55 11.85 -37.33
C LEU A 11 16.41 10.80 -36.22
N PHE A 12 17.09 9.65 -36.33
CA PHE A 12 17.09 8.61 -35.29
C PHE A 12 18.12 8.87 -34.17
N GLU A 13 19.18 9.64 -34.43
CA GLU A 13 20.19 10.01 -33.42
C GLU A 13 19.71 11.13 -32.46
N SER A 14 18.63 11.84 -32.81
CA SER A 14 18.20 13.07 -32.12
C SER A 14 17.42 12.85 -30.82
N ASP A 15 17.03 11.63 -30.47
CA ASP A 15 16.11 11.36 -29.34
C ASP A 15 16.66 10.42 -28.26
N SER A 16 17.95 10.58 -27.95
CA SER A 16 18.54 10.00 -26.73
C SER A 16 19.22 11.09 -25.91
N ARG A 17 18.47 12.16 -25.60
CA ARG A 17 18.91 13.10 -24.57
C ARG A 17 18.92 12.36 -23.24
N PRO A 18 20.06 12.17 -22.56
CA PRO A 18 20.03 11.66 -21.20
C PRO A 18 19.21 12.66 -20.38
N THR A 19 18.17 12.18 -19.71
CA THR A 19 17.48 12.88 -18.64
C THR A 19 18.47 13.08 -17.50
N ARG A 20 19.42 14.01 -17.70
CA ARG A 20 20.31 14.51 -16.66
C ARG A 20 19.44 15.28 -15.69
N ILE A 21 18.83 14.58 -14.74
CA ILE A 21 18.36 15.14 -13.48
C ILE A 21 19.63 15.62 -12.76
N ARG A 22 20.08 16.81 -13.15
CA ARG A 22 21.25 17.49 -12.63
C ARG A 22 20.98 17.68 -11.13
N GLY A 23 21.75 16.94 -10.35
CA GLY A 23 21.48 16.72 -8.94
C GLY A 23 21.72 17.97 -8.12
N ASP A 24 20.65 18.66 -7.80
CA ASP A 24 20.64 19.61 -6.69
C ASP A 24 20.57 18.79 -5.41
N TRP A 25 21.74 18.31 -4.98
CA TRP A 25 21.92 17.48 -3.78
C TRP A 25 21.26 18.09 -2.54
N LYS A 26 21.09 19.42 -2.50
CA LYS A 26 20.33 20.15 -1.49
C LYS A 26 18.84 19.82 -1.51
N TYR A 27 18.19 19.78 -2.68
CA TYR A 27 16.78 19.37 -2.78
C TYR A 27 16.62 17.90 -2.43
N LYS A 28 17.54 17.04 -2.88
CA LYS A 28 17.52 15.62 -2.48
C LYS A 28 17.70 15.47 -0.97
N ALA A 29 18.67 16.15 -0.37
CA ALA A 29 18.91 16.12 1.08
C ALA A 29 17.71 16.66 1.87
N PHE A 30 17.09 17.75 1.40
CA PHE A 30 15.87 18.30 2.01
C PHE A 30 14.70 17.32 1.90
N SER A 31 14.44 16.75 0.71
CA SER A 31 13.41 15.72 0.53
C SER A 31 13.65 14.51 1.43
N TYR A 32 14.89 14.01 1.51
CA TYR A 32 15.21 12.90 2.42
C TYR A 32 15.02 13.26 3.89
N LEU A 33 15.38 14.47 4.31
CA LEU A 33 15.17 14.94 5.68
C LEU A 33 13.68 14.99 6.02
N VAL A 34 12.85 15.58 5.14
CA VAL A 34 11.40 15.65 5.31
C VAL A 34 10.77 14.25 5.32
N LEU A 35 11.14 13.38 4.38
CA LEU A 35 10.67 12.00 4.33
C LEU A 35 11.06 11.22 5.59
N THR A 36 12.28 11.43 6.10
CA THR A 36 12.76 10.78 7.33
C THR A 36 11.97 11.25 8.55
N LEU A 37 11.67 12.54 8.64
CA LEU A 37 10.87 13.09 9.74
C LEU A 37 9.43 12.53 9.72
N ILE A 38 8.80 12.47 8.54
CA ILE A 38 7.48 11.87 8.36
C ILE A 38 7.50 10.38 8.68
N ALA A 39 8.52 9.65 8.24
CA ALA A 39 8.67 8.24 8.58
C ALA A 39 8.80 8.05 10.10
N PHE A 40 9.57 8.91 10.77
CA PHE A 40 9.74 8.84 12.22
C PHE A 40 8.42 9.07 12.96
N THR A 41 7.65 10.10 12.61
CA THR A 41 6.34 10.35 13.25
C THR A 41 5.35 9.21 13.04
N MET A 42 5.42 8.52 11.90
CA MET A 42 4.61 7.32 11.62
C MET A 42 5.07 6.10 12.42
N VAL A 43 6.37 5.90 12.65
CA VAL A 43 6.91 4.73 13.34
C VAL A 43 6.72 4.79 14.87
N VAL A 44 6.75 5.99 15.46
CA VAL A 44 6.57 6.20 16.90
C VAL A 44 5.33 5.50 17.49
N PRO A 45 4.10 5.63 16.94
CA PRO A 45 2.94 4.93 17.49
C PRO A 45 3.05 3.39 17.39
N PHE A 46 3.72 2.85 16.38
CA PHE A 46 3.98 1.40 16.30
C PHE A 46 4.97 0.95 17.36
N MET A 47 6.03 1.73 17.62
CA MET A 47 6.95 1.44 18.71
C MET A 47 6.25 1.48 20.07
N TRP A 48 5.36 2.46 20.27
CA TRP A 48 4.51 2.53 21.46
C TRP A 48 3.62 1.29 21.58
N MET A 49 2.95 0.89 20.50
CA MET A 49 2.07 -0.29 20.47
C MET A 49 2.82 -1.58 20.87
N ILE A 50 4.01 -1.79 20.31
CA ILE A 50 4.88 -2.94 20.65
C ILE A 50 5.31 -2.86 22.12
N SER A 51 5.74 -1.70 22.58
CA SER A 51 6.12 -1.54 24.00
C SER A 51 4.95 -1.86 24.94
N THR A 52 3.75 -1.37 24.62
CA THR A 52 2.56 -1.64 25.43
C THR A 52 2.11 -3.09 25.41
N SER A 53 2.37 -3.87 24.35
CA SER A 53 1.96 -5.27 24.32
C SER A 53 2.73 -6.14 25.32
N PHE A 54 3.94 -5.72 25.72
CA PHE A 54 4.75 -6.38 26.74
C PHE A 54 4.51 -5.86 28.17
N LYS A 55 3.64 -4.86 28.37
CA LYS A 55 3.37 -4.33 29.72
C LYS A 55 2.36 -5.21 30.46
N PRO A 56 2.57 -5.52 31.74
CA PRO A 56 1.57 -6.20 32.56
C PRO A 56 0.38 -5.28 32.83
N VAL A 57 -0.80 -5.85 33.11
CA VAL A 57 -2.06 -5.11 33.30
C VAL A 57 -1.94 -4.01 34.37
N THR A 58 -1.12 -4.26 35.40
CA THR A 58 -0.84 -3.32 36.51
C THR A 58 -0.05 -2.08 36.09
N GLU A 59 0.62 -2.10 34.94
CA GLU A 59 1.41 -0.99 34.41
C GLU A 59 0.76 -0.24 33.24
N ILE A 60 -0.42 -0.67 32.79
CA ILE A 60 -1.15 -0.02 31.68
C ILE A 60 -1.50 1.44 32.02
N THR A 61 -1.75 1.75 33.29
CA THR A 61 -2.07 3.12 33.76
C THR A 61 -0.84 4.02 33.89
N LYS A 62 0.39 3.47 33.81
CA LYS A 62 1.62 4.25 33.87
C LYS A 62 2.07 4.65 32.46
N SER A 63 2.25 5.95 32.24
CA SER A 63 2.65 6.53 30.94
C SER A 63 4.16 6.37 30.63
N ASN A 64 4.72 5.18 30.84
CA ASN A 64 6.12 4.89 30.50
C ASN A 64 6.23 4.48 29.04
N PHE A 65 7.26 4.96 28.31
CA PHE A 65 7.46 4.55 26.91
C PHE A 65 7.98 3.11 26.80
N PHE A 66 8.71 2.61 27.80
CA PHE A 66 9.22 1.24 27.86
C PHE A 66 8.60 0.47 29.04
N PRO A 67 8.38 -0.85 28.92
CA PRO A 67 7.89 -1.67 30.03
C PRO A 67 8.97 -1.75 31.12
N ILE A 68 8.56 -1.68 32.39
CA ILE A 68 9.49 -1.87 33.52
C ILE A 68 9.64 -3.37 33.77
N ASP A 69 8.52 -4.10 33.80
CA ASP A 69 8.48 -5.56 33.94
C ASP A 69 7.91 -6.19 32.65
N ALA A 70 8.76 -6.40 31.65
CA ALA A 70 8.31 -6.98 30.38
C ALA A 70 7.79 -8.42 30.55
N THR A 71 6.57 -8.70 30.12
CA THR A 71 5.94 -10.03 30.15
C THR A 71 5.34 -10.41 28.79
N VAL A 72 5.27 -11.72 28.54
CA VAL A 72 4.57 -12.32 27.39
C VAL A 72 3.23 -12.94 27.77
N ASP A 73 2.86 -12.90 29.05
CA ASP A 73 1.64 -13.53 29.56
C ASP A 73 0.37 -12.99 28.88
N ASN A 74 0.39 -11.71 28.48
CA ASN A 74 -0.69 -11.08 27.72
C ASN A 74 -1.03 -11.84 26.42
N TYR A 75 -0.03 -12.40 25.74
CA TYR A 75 -0.25 -13.16 24.51
C TYR A 75 -0.92 -14.50 24.80
N GLY A 76 -0.49 -15.20 25.87
CA GLY A 76 -1.12 -16.44 26.31
C GLY A 76 -2.58 -16.21 26.73
N GLU A 77 -2.82 -15.15 27.51
CA GLU A 77 -4.16 -14.75 27.93
C GLU A 77 -5.08 -14.49 26.73
N VAL A 78 -4.63 -13.68 25.78
CA VAL A 78 -5.42 -13.36 24.58
C VAL A 78 -5.67 -14.60 23.70
N LEU A 79 -4.67 -15.48 23.54
CA LEU A 79 -4.79 -16.63 22.65
C LEU A 79 -5.61 -17.78 23.24
N PHE A 80 -5.56 -18.00 24.55
CA PHE A 80 -6.19 -19.16 25.18
C PHE A 80 -7.40 -18.81 26.03
N ASN A 81 -7.48 -17.60 26.57
CA ASN A 81 -8.54 -17.17 27.48
C ASN A 81 -9.53 -16.18 26.82
N THR A 82 -9.42 -15.94 25.52
CA THR A 82 -10.38 -15.11 24.75
C THR A 82 -10.80 -15.73 23.43
N GLU A 83 -11.88 -15.22 22.84
CA GLU A 83 -12.38 -15.63 21.51
C GLU A 83 -11.58 -15.02 20.34
N LEU A 84 -10.47 -14.32 20.62
CA LEU A 84 -9.67 -13.64 19.59
C LEU A 84 -9.21 -14.58 18.46
N PRO A 85 -8.75 -15.83 18.70
CA PRO A 85 -8.38 -16.73 17.61
C PRO A 85 -9.54 -17.01 16.65
N ARG A 86 -10.76 -17.17 17.18
CA ARG A 86 -11.95 -17.41 16.37
C ARG A 86 -12.33 -16.18 15.54
N TRP A 87 -12.29 -14.99 16.13
CA TRP A 87 -12.54 -13.75 15.39
C TRP A 87 -11.50 -13.51 14.30
N TYR A 88 -10.23 -13.76 14.60
CA TYR A 88 -9.14 -13.65 13.64
C TYR A 88 -9.30 -14.62 12.46
N LEU A 89 -9.66 -15.89 12.75
CA LEU A 89 -9.94 -16.88 11.70
C LEU A 89 -11.14 -16.48 10.84
N ASN A 90 -12.23 -15.98 11.44
CA ASN A 90 -13.38 -15.49 10.68
C ASN A 90 -12.97 -14.36 9.72
N SER A 91 -12.17 -13.40 10.18
CA SER A 91 -11.66 -12.31 9.33
C SER A 91 -10.78 -12.83 8.20
N ILE A 92 -9.90 -13.80 8.45
CA ILE A 92 -9.08 -14.43 7.41
C ILE A 92 -9.96 -15.11 6.36
N VAL A 93 -10.93 -15.93 6.80
CA VAL A 93 -11.82 -16.65 5.89
C VAL A 93 -12.60 -15.68 5.01
N VAL A 94 -13.17 -14.62 5.61
CA VAL A 94 -13.91 -13.60 4.86
C VAL A 94 -12.99 -12.84 3.91
N ALA A 95 -11.79 -12.44 4.34
CA ALA A 95 -10.84 -11.72 3.50
C ALA A 95 -10.42 -12.56 2.28
N VAL A 96 -10.04 -13.82 2.49
CA VAL A 96 -9.61 -14.72 1.41
C VAL A 96 -10.76 -14.99 0.44
N MET A 97 -11.94 -15.35 0.96
CA MET A 97 -13.12 -15.61 0.11
C MET A 97 -13.50 -14.39 -0.71
N THR A 98 -13.46 -13.21 -0.10
CA THR A 98 -13.77 -11.94 -0.79
C THR A 98 -12.73 -11.64 -1.86
N THR A 99 -11.44 -11.70 -1.53
CA THR A 99 -10.36 -11.43 -2.49
C THR A 99 -10.42 -12.38 -3.69
N VAL A 100 -10.60 -13.68 -3.47
CA VAL A 100 -10.68 -14.67 -4.56
C VAL A 100 -11.92 -14.41 -5.42
N SER A 101 -13.08 -14.18 -4.80
CA SER A 101 -14.32 -13.93 -5.53
C SER A 101 -14.21 -12.65 -6.36
N VAL A 102 -13.80 -11.54 -5.74
CA VAL A 102 -13.63 -10.24 -6.40
C VAL A 102 -12.61 -10.34 -7.53
N ALA A 103 -11.43 -10.90 -7.30
CA ALA A 103 -10.42 -11.05 -8.35
C ALA A 103 -10.92 -11.89 -9.53
N PHE A 104 -11.65 -12.98 -9.26
CA PHE A 104 -12.24 -13.82 -10.29
C PHE A 104 -13.27 -13.04 -11.13
N PHE A 105 -14.27 -12.42 -10.50
CA PHE A 105 -15.31 -11.68 -11.23
C PHE A 105 -14.77 -10.42 -11.91
N ASP A 106 -13.89 -9.67 -11.26
CA ASP A 106 -13.29 -8.45 -11.81
C ASP A 106 -12.39 -8.75 -13.00
N SER A 107 -11.64 -9.86 -12.98
CA SER A 107 -10.83 -10.27 -14.14
C SER A 107 -11.71 -10.59 -15.36
N LEU A 108 -12.86 -11.24 -15.14
CA LEU A 108 -13.79 -11.60 -16.20
C LEU A 108 -14.49 -10.36 -16.75
N ALA A 109 -14.97 -9.47 -15.87
CA ALA A 109 -15.56 -8.19 -16.25
C ALA A 109 -14.54 -7.33 -17.02
N GLY A 110 -13.32 -7.19 -16.50
CA GLY A 110 -12.24 -6.46 -17.14
C GLY A 110 -11.90 -7.02 -18.53
N TYR A 111 -11.88 -8.34 -18.69
CA TYR A 111 -11.69 -8.97 -20.01
C TYR A 111 -12.80 -8.62 -20.99
N VAL A 112 -14.07 -8.66 -20.55
CA VAL A 112 -15.21 -8.29 -21.40
C VAL A 112 -15.11 -6.82 -21.83
N PHE A 113 -14.81 -5.91 -20.90
CA PHE A 113 -14.61 -4.49 -21.20
C PHE A 113 -13.42 -4.23 -22.12
N ALA A 114 -12.34 -5.01 -22.02
CA ALA A 114 -11.15 -4.82 -22.84
C ALA A 114 -11.30 -5.40 -24.27
N LYS A 115 -11.96 -6.56 -24.42
CA LYS A 115 -12.01 -7.29 -25.68
C LYS A 115 -13.26 -7.01 -26.52
N TYR A 116 -14.39 -6.69 -25.90
CA TYR A 116 -15.67 -6.52 -26.60
C TYR A 116 -16.14 -5.06 -26.60
N GLU A 117 -16.73 -4.66 -27.73
CA GLU A 117 -17.44 -3.39 -27.89
C GLU A 117 -18.95 -3.70 -27.94
N PHE A 118 -19.68 -3.32 -26.90
CA PHE A 118 -21.12 -3.56 -26.76
C PHE A 118 -21.87 -2.26 -26.42
N PRO A 119 -23.13 -2.12 -26.87
CA PRO A 119 -23.92 -0.93 -26.60
C PRO A 119 -24.18 -0.79 -25.08
N GLY A 120 -23.88 0.38 -24.50
CA GLY A 120 -24.03 0.65 -23.07
C GLY A 120 -22.75 0.52 -22.23
N LYS A 121 -21.63 0.06 -22.80
CA LYS A 121 -20.31 -0.07 -22.14
C LYS A 121 -19.91 1.16 -21.31
N ARG A 122 -20.09 2.37 -21.86
CA ARG A 122 -19.76 3.63 -21.17
C ARG A 122 -20.64 3.89 -19.94
N ILE A 123 -21.91 3.53 -19.98
CA ILE A 123 -22.84 3.74 -18.86
C ILE A 123 -22.46 2.83 -17.70
N ILE A 124 -22.24 1.54 -17.98
CA ILE A 124 -21.83 0.57 -16.95
C ILE A 124 -20.48 0.96 -16.35
N PHE A 125 -19.52 1.40 -17.17
CA PHE A 125 -18.23 1.89 -16.69
C PHE A 125 -18.36 3.09 -15.74
N ILE A 126 -19.22 4.06 -16.07
CA ILE A 126 -19.48 5.21 -15.19
C ILE A 126 -20.16 4.79 -13.88
N LEU A 127 -21.08 3.82 -13.93
CA LEU A 127 -21.74 3.29 -12.73
C LEU A 127 -20.74 2.61 -11.78
N ILE A 128 -19.82 1.79 -12.30
CA ILE A 128 -18.76 1.15 -11.51
C ILE A 128 -17.83 2.21 -10.87
N LEU A 129 -17.44 3.23 -11.63
CA LEU A 129 -16.65 4.34 -11.08
C LEU A 129 -17.42 5.10 -10.00
N SER A 130 -18.72 5.31 -10.20
CA SER A 130 -19.58 5.99 -9.25
C SER A 130 -19.73 5.20 -7.96
N SER A 131 -19.84 3.86 -8.00
CA SER A 131 -19.88 3.04 -6.79
C SER A 131 -18.58 3.06 -5.97
N LEU A 132 -17.43 3.35 -6.59
CA LEU A 132 -16.17 3.55 -5.88
C LEU A 132 -16.08 4.93 -5.21
N MET A 133 -16.87 5.91 -5.67
CA MET A 133 -16.86 7.29 -5.17
C MET A 133 -17.93 7.54 -4.11
N ILE A 134 -18.94 6.67 -3.99
CA ILE A 134 -19.95 6.73 -2.93
C ILE A 134 -19.29 6.14 -1.66
N PRO A 135 -19.02 6.97 -0.64
CA PRO A 135 -18.41 6.50 0.61
C PRO A 135 -19.37 5.67 1.46
#